data_AF-A0A8S4BIG3-F1
#
_entry.id   AF-A0A8S4BIG3-F1
#
_cell.length_a   1.000
_cell.length_b   1.000
_cell.length_c   1.000
_cell.angle_alpha   90.00
_cell.angle_beta   90.00
_cell.angle_gamma   90.00
#
_symmetry.space_group_name_H-M   'P 1'
#
loop_
_entity.id
_entity.type
_entity.pdbx_description
1 polymer ?
#
loop_
_entity_poly.entity_id
_entity_poly.type
_entity_poly.pdbx_seq_one_letter_code
_entity_poly.pdbx_strand_id
1 'polypeptide(L)'
;MEIHLNRVDYMQVGVTSQKTMRLLPALGKKATQKVAIADHDGILTCFGMKKGEAVPVFKTLPGQKIVRMDLGGAAGTSQEKIFVRGFTKKGKQFLTFEANLTESINAMHVSGSDLFVCASYIYNHYCDCKDQDYFLSGDKINDITCLSSEKLSRPVPVLACQDRVLRVLQGSKLAYDIEVPGPPSVLELYNKEGADEVIYGTTDGKIGLIQIDESSAATKWEIDNDKRKGGEGHFKSDNISTISILSDVLSKEATKKKINLNISYGLMIHPKLESQLLLARKVQLIDALKELQVHEGNADFLIPEYRSILDESADLLEEYKKQPAHLERLYGMITDLFIDKFKFKGQNVKSKVSSLLEILNNYDLNSLLDFFSEA
;
A
#
# COMPACT_ATOMS: atom_id res chain seq x y z
N MET A 1 16.64 3.30 -21.12
CA MET A 1 15.98 2.00 -21.39
C MET A 1 14.63 2.04 -20.71
N GLU A 2 13.55 2.17 -21.47
CA GLU A 2 12.20 2.15 -20.91
C GLU A 2 11.80 0.68 -20.66
N ILE A 3 11.36 0.38 -19.44
CA ILE A 3 10.94 -0.97 -19.05
C ILE A 3 9.41 -1.00 -19.09
N HIS A 4 8.84 -1.78 -20.01
CA HIS A 4 7.41 -2.03 -20.05
C HIS A 4 7.11 -3.35 -19.31
N LEU A 5 6.39 -3.25 -18.20
CA LEU A 5 5.91 -4.40 -17.42
C LEU A 5 4.39 -4.50 -17.55
N ASN A 6 3.89 -5.67 -17.90
CA ASN A 6 2.46 -5.94 -17.96
C ASN A 6 1.98 -6.53 -16.62
N ARG A 7 0.82 -6.07 -16.14
CA ARG A 7 0.18 -6.67 -14.98
C ARG A 7 -0.38 -8.05 -15.34
N VAL A 8 -0.04 -9.04 -14.53
CA VAL A 8 -0.61 -10.39 -14.59
C VAL A 8 -0.98 -10.81 -13.18
N ASP A 9 -2.24 -11.17 -12.97
CA ASP A 9 -2.73 -11.63 -11.68
C ASP A 9 -2.67 -13.17 -11.64
N TYR A 10 -2.13 -13.74 -10.56
CA TYR A 10 -1.89 -15.19 -10.44
C TYR A 10 -2.89 -15.90 -9.53
N MET A 11 -2.83 -15.61 -8.23
CA MET A 11 -3.63 -16.27 -7.20
C MET A 11 -3.92 -15.28 -6.09
N GLN A 12 -5.16 -15.29 -5.60
CA GLN A 12 -5.57 -14.54 -4.42
C GLN A 12 -5.41 -15.41 -3.16
N VAL A 13 -4.82 -14.83 -2.12
CA VAL A 13 -4.65 -15.45 -0.79
C VAL A 13 -5.31 -14.57 0.28
N GLY A 14 -5.35 -15.03 1.52
CA GLY A 14 -5.82 -14.23 2.66
C GLY A 14 -4.95 -13.01 2.93
N VAL A 15 -5.31 -12.24 3.96
CA VAL A 15 -4.52 -11.06 4.37
C VAL A 15 -3.11 -11.49 4.78
N THR A 16 -2.09 -10.78 4.31
CA THR A 16 -0.67 -11.15 4.51
C THR A 16 0.05 -10.14 5.42
N SER A 17 1.16 -10.58 6.01
CA SER A 17 2.08 -9.71 6.77
C SER A 17 3.31 -9.36 5.92
N GLN A 18 4.14 -8.43 6.39
CA GLN A 18 5.39 -8.07 5.71
C GLN A 18 6.30 -9.31 5.58
N LYS A 19 6.95 -9.48 4.42
CA LYS A 19 7.82 -10.63 4.08
C LYS A 19 7.20 -12.01 4.36
N THR A 20 5.89 -12.20 4.17
CA THR A 20 5.29 -13.54 4.18
C THR A 20 5.15 -14.17 2.79
N MET A 21 5.82 -13.61 1.78
CA MET A 21 5.97 -14.19 0.44
C MET A 21 7.45 -14.41 0.13
N ARG A 22 7.79 -15.59 -0.40
CA ARG A 22 9.14 -15.98 -0.80
C ARG A 22 9.13 -16.72 -2.13
N LEU A 23 10.18 -16.51 -2.94
CA LEU A 23 10.44 -17.27 -4.16
C LEU A 23 11.40 -18.41 -3.85
N LEU A 24 10.93 -19.65 -4.01
CA LEU A 24 11.78 -20.83 -3.91
C LEU A 24 12.79 -20.83 -5.07
N PRO A 25 14.07 -21.19 -4.82
CA PRO A 25 15.07 -21.29 -5.87
C PRO A 25 14.63 -22.25 -6.99
N ALA A 26 14.90 -21.87 -8.24
CA ALA A 26 14.64 -22.73 -9.39
C ALA A 26 15.70 -23.83 -9.50
N LEU A 27 15.27 -25.07 -9.71
CA LEU A 27 16.18 -26.17 -10.05
C LEU A 27 16.45 -26.17 -11.56
N GLY A 28 17.40 -25.34 -12.00
CA GLY A 28 17.92 -25.31 -13.37
C GLY A 28 17.68 -24.01 -14.13
N LYS A 29 18.50 -23.75 -15.14
CA LYS A 29 18.60 -22.46 -15.86
C LYS A 29 17.32 -21.98 -16.58
N LYS A 30 16.35 -22.87 -16.81
CA LYS A 30 15.07 -22.55 -17.50
C LYS A 30 13.84 -22.87 -16.67
N ALA A 31 14.01 -23.26 -15.40
CA ALA A 31 12.88 -23.59 -14.55
C ALA A 31 12.26 -22.32 -13.96
N THR A 32 10.93 -22.23 -13.99
CA THR A 32 10.21 -21.18 -13.27
C THR A 32 10.29 -21.44 -11.77
N GLN A 33 10.54 -20.38 -10.99
CA GLN A 33 10.48 -20.45 -9.54
C GLN A 33 9.05 -20.76 -9.06
N LYS A 34 8.97 -21.23 -7.81
CA LYS A 34 7.70 -21.41 -7.11
C LYS A 34 7.53 -20.31 -6.08
N VAL A 35 6.29 -19.90 -5.84
CA VAL A 35 5.95 -18.86 -4.87
C VAL A 35 5.37 -19.55 -3.64
N ALA A 36 5.95 -19.27 -2.47
CA ALA A 36 5.37 -19.61 -1.18
C ALA A 36 4.81 -18.34 -0.55
N ILE A 37 3.56 -18.38 -0.07
CA ILE A 37 2.87 -17.25 0.56
C ILE A 37 2.12 -17.74 1.80
N ALA A 38 2.23 -17.01 2.90
CA ALA A 38 1.53 -17.28 4.13
C ALA A 38 0.63 -16.11 4.56
N ASP A 39 -0.53 -16.44 5.12
CA ASP A 39 -1.58 -15.48 5.48
C ASP A 39 -1.93 -15.47 6.98
N HIS A 40 -2.88 -14.59 7.34
CA HIS A 40 -3.32 -14.38 8.72
C HIS A 40 -4.23 -15.48 9.26
N ASP A 41 -4.76 -16.35 8.41
CA ASP A 41 -5.51 -17.54 8.82
C ASP A 41 -4.58 -18.73 9.12
N GLY A 42 -3.26 -18.50 9.08
CA GLY A 42 -2.24 -19.50 9.34
C GLY A 42 -2.03 -20.47 8.18
N ILE A 43 -2.47 -20.11 6.97
CA ILE A 43 -2.38 -20.98 5.81
C ILE A 43 -1.12 -20.64 5.00
N LEU A 44 -0.25 -21.64 4.80
CA LEU A 44 0.87 -21.59 3.87
C LEU A 44 0.42 -22.20 2.53
N THR A 45 0.42 -21.37 1.50
CA THR A 45 0.14 -21.76 0.12
C THR A 45 1.43 -21.72 -0.70
N CYS A 46 1.73 -22.79 -1.43
CA CYS A 46 2.81 -22.80 -2.41
C CYS A 46 2.23 -23.11 -3.78
N PHE A 47 2.56 -22.31 -4.79
CA PHE A 47 2.15 -22.54 -6.17
C PHE A 47 3.33 -22.37 -7.14
N GLY A 48 3.20 -22.93 -8.33
CA GLY A 48 4.17 -22.77 -9.41
C GLY A 48 3.47 -22.56 -10.75
N MET A 49 4.23 -22.08 -11.74
CA MET A 49 3.67 -21.84 -13.07
C MET A 49 3.73 -23.11 -13.92
N LYS A 50 2.63 -23.46 -14.57
CA LYS A 50 2.55 -24.55 -15.55
C LYS A 50 1.75 -24.06 -16.76
N LYS A 51 2.39 -24.02 -17.93
CA LYS A 51 1.79 -23.52 -19.19
C LYS A 51 1.13 -22.13 -19.06
N GLY A 52 1.72 -21.24 -18.25
CA GLY A 52 1.22 -19.89 -18.05
C GLY A 52 0.19 -19.74 -16.91
N GLU A 53 -0.27 -20.84 -16.31
CA GLU A 53 -1.23 -20.81 -15.21
C GLU A 53 -0.57 -21.09 -13.86
N ALA A 54 -1.06 -20.43 -12.80
CA ALA A 54 -0.64 -20.67 -11.44
C ALA A 54 -1.31 -21.93 -10.88
N VAL A 55 -0.53 -22.97 -10.62
CA VAL A 55 -1.02 -24.26 -10.12
C VAL A 55 -0.56 -24.47 -8.68
N PRO A 56 -1.48 -24.76 -7.73
CA PRO A 56 -1.10 -25.04 -6.36
C PRO A 56 -0.24 -26.30 -6.28
N VAL A 57 0.87 -26.21 -5.55
CA VAL A 57 1.77 -27.32 -5.21
C VAL A 57 1.31 -27.96 -3.91
N PHE A 58 1.04 -27.15 -2.89
CA PHE A 58 0.42 -27.58 -1.64
C PHE A 58 -0.23 -26.39 -0.93
N LYS A 59 -1.14 -26.68 -0.02
CA LYS A 59 -1.77 -25.72 0.89
C LYS A 59 -1.90 -26.39 2.26
N THR A 60 -1.49 -25.72 3.33
CA THR A 60 -1.65 -26.25 4.69
C THR A 60 -3.05 -26.03 5.22
N LEU A 61 -3.39 -26.71 6.32
CA LEU A 61 -4.59 -26.40 7.09
C LEU A 61 -4.43 -25.03 7.78
N PRO A 62 -5.55 -24.35 8.09
CA PRO A 62 -5.54 -23.12 8.89
C PRO A 62 -4.88 -23.32 10.26
N GLY A 63 -4.38 -22.24 10.83
CA GLY A 63 -3.66 -22.25 12.10
C GLY A 63 -3.56 -20.86 12.71
N GLN A 64 -2.49 -20.64 13.50
CA GLN A 64 -2.21 -19.32 14.04
C GLN A 64 -1.70 -18.38 12.94
N LYS A 65 -2.02 -17.10 13.07
CA LYS A 65 -1.57 -16.02 12.19
C LYS A 65 -0.07 -16.13 11.88
N ILE A 66 0.27 -16.16 10.59
CA ILE A 66 1.67 -16.14 10.15
C ILE A 66 2.10 -14.70 9.93
N VAL A 67 3.10 -14.30 10.72
CA VAL A 67 3.62 -12.93 10.78
C VAL A 67 4.92 -12.78 10.01
N ARG A 68 5.72 -13.84 9.89
CA ARG A 68 6.96 -13.90 9.11
C ARG A 68 7.19 -15.28 8.51
N MET A 69 7.99 -15.29 7.46
CA MET A 69 8.46 -16.50 6.79
C MET A 69 9.85 -16.24 6.21
N ASP A 70 10.72 -17.24 6.29
CA ASP A 70 11.99 -17.20 5.57
C ASP A 70 12.29 -18.52 4.85
N LEU A 71 13.25 -18.47 3.92
CA LEU A 71 13.77 -19.66 3.26
C LEU A 71 15.12 -20.04 3.88
N GLY A 72 15.32 -21.33 4.08
CA GLY A 72 16.59 -21.86 4.56
C GLY A 72 16.97 -23.18 3.89
N GLY A 73 18.17 -23.64 4.21
CA GLY A 73 18.77 -24.86 3.69
C GLY A 73 20.09 -25.10 4.42
N ALA A 74 20.63 -26.32 4.34
CA ALA A 74 21.95 -26.59 4.89
C ALA A 74 23.00 -25.72 4.19
N ALA A 75 24.11 -25.41 4.87
CA ALA A 75 25.21 -24.63 4.30
C ALA A 75 25.65 -25.22 2.94
N GLY A 76 25.85 -24.35 1.95
CA GLY A 76 26.21 -24.75 0.58
C GLY A 76 25.09 -25.41 -0.25
N THR A 77 23.88 -25.54 0.28
CA THR A 77 22.72 -26.09 -0.45
C THR A 77 21.71 -25.02 -0.83
N SER A 78 20.87 -25.32 -1.83
CA SER A 78 19.77 -24.45 -2.22
C SER A 78 18.77 -24.27 -1.07
N GLN A 79 18.40 -23.02 -0.79
CA GLN A 79 17.46 -22.63 0.27
C GLN A 79 16.01 -22.99 -0.12
N GLU A 80 15.66 -24.27 0.00
CA GLU A 80 14.36 -24.82 -0.43
C GLU A 80 13.39 -25.16 0.72
N LYS A 81 13.79 -24.90 1.97
CA LYS A 81 12.97 -25.15 3.16
C LYS A 81 12.30 -23.85 3.58
N ILE A 82 11.01 -23.93 3.88
CA ILE A 82 10.17 -22.80 4.26
C ILE A 82 10.06 -22.79 5.78
N PHE A 83 10.60 -21.75 6.42
CA PHE A 83 10.58 -21.59 7.86
C PHE A 83 9.44 -20.68 8.28
N VAL A 84 8.39 -21.35 8.77
CA VAL A 84 7.30 -20.80 9.60
C VAL A 84 7.04 -21.82 10.71
N ARG A 85 6.82 -23.07 10.29
CA ARG A 85 6.82 -24.31 11.10
C ARG A 85 7.55 -25.42 10.32
N GLY A 86 8.65 -25.06 9.65
CA GLY A 86 9.50 -25.96 8.88
C GLY A 86 8.81 -26.88 7.85
N PHE A 87 8.59 -26.37 6.64
CA PHE A 87 8.03 -27.13 5.51
C PHE A 87 9.05 -27.34 4.39
N THR A 88 9.02 -28.49 3.75
CA THR A 88 9.73 -28.71 2.49
C THR A 88 9.02 -27.99 1.33
N LYS A 89 9.71 -27.77 0.21
CA LYS A 89 9.10 -27.28 -1.05
C LYS A 89 7.93 -28.11 -1.59
N LYS A 90 7.69 -29.31 -1.04
CA LYS A 90 6.57 -30.21 -1.39
C LYS A 90 5.46 -30.23 -0.33
N GLY A 91 5.57 -29.44 0.74
CA GLY A 91 4.55 -29.34 1.79
C GLY A 91 4.67 -30.34 2.92
N LYS A 92 5.66 -31.24 2.91
CA LYS A 92 5.95 -32.10 4.07
C LYS A 92 6.54 -31.25 5.20
N GLN A 93 5.90 -31.26 6.37
CA GLN A 93 6.44 -30.68 7.60
C GLN A 93 7.59 -31.55 8.11
N PHE A 94 8.71 -30.93 8.51
CA PHE A 94 9.90 -31.63 8.98
C PHE A 94 10.49 -31.09 10.28
N LEU A 95 10.06 -29.90 10.71
CA LEU A 95 10.53 -29.27 11.94
C LEU A 95 9.33 -28.64 12.65
N THR A 96 9.19 -28.90 13.93
CA THR A 96 8.31 -28.14 14.81
C THR A 96 9.21 -27.49 15.85
N PHE A 97 9.35 -26.17 15.79
CA PHE A 97 10.12 -25.39 16.75
C PHE A 97 9.18 -24.40 17.42
N GLU A 98 9.03 -24.52 18.72
CA GLU A 98 8.33 -23.55 19.55
C GLU A 98 9.39 -22.76 20.31
N ALA A 99 9.62 -21.52 19.87
CA ALA A 99 10.42 -20.58 20.64
C ALA A 99 9.61 -20.25 21.90
N ASN A 100 10.16 -20.50 23.09
CA ASN A 100 9.52 -20.17 24.38
C ASN A 100 9.56 -18.64 24.62
N LEU A 101 9.05 -17.85 23.68
CA LEU A 101 8.99 -16.41 23.75
C LEU A 101 7.67 -15.98 24.39
N THR A 102 7.74 -15.00 25.28
CA THR A 102 6.56 -14.36 25.89
C THR A 102 5.77 -13.52 24.87
N GLU A 103 6.40 -13.13 23.78
CA GLU A 103 5.85 -12.31 22.70
C GLU A 103 5.90 -13.06 21.36
N SER A 104 5.02 -12.66 20.44
CA SER A 104 5.04 -13.18 19.06
C SER A 104 6.30 -12.75 18.31
N ILE A 105 6.84 -13.64 17.49
CA ILE A 105 7.95 -13.35 16.58
C ILE A 105 7.52 -12.30 15.54
N ASN A 106 8.22 -11.19 15.44
CA ASN A 106 7.93 -10.11 14.49
C ASN A 106 8.91 -10.10 13.29
N ALA A 107 10.12 -10.62 13.47
CA ALA A 107 11.14 -10.73 12.42
C ALA A 107 11.91 -12.05 12.58
N MET A 108 12.38 -12.63 11.48
CA MET A 108 13.19 -13.84 11.51
C MET A 108 14.15 -13.89 10.32
N HIS A 109 15.29 -14.55 10.52
CA HIS A 109 16.23 -14.87 9.47
C HIS A 109 16.82 -16.27 9.68
N VAL A 110 17.03 -17.00 8.59
CA VAL A 110 17.59 -18.36 8.63
C VAL A 110 18.88 -18.44 7.81
N SER A 111 19.95 -18.92 8.43
CA SER A 111 21.24 -19.15 7.79
C SER A 111 21.79 -20.52 8.20
N GLY A 112 21.69 -21.52 7.33
CA GLY A 112 22.18 -22.86 7.66
C GLY A 112 21.39 -23.49 8.83
N SER A 113 22.10 -23.84 9.89
CA SER A 113 21.56 -24.33 11.17
C SER A 113 21.15 -23.21 12.13
N ASP A 114 21.52 -21.96 11.81
CA ASP A 114 21.27 -20.79 12.64
C ASP A 114 19.90 -20.18 12.32
N LEU A 115 19.11 -19.97 13.37
CA LEU A 115 17.80 -19.36 13.37
C LEU A 115 17.85 -18.12 14.26
N PHE A 116 17.71 -16.96 13.64
CA PHE A 116 17.64 -15.67 14.32
C PHE A 116 16.19 -15.22 14.37
N VAL A 117 15.67 -14.94 15.56
CA VAL A 117 14.28 -14.50 15.75
C VAL A 117 14.22 -13.27 16.63
N CYS A 118 13.32 -12.35 16.28
CA CYS A 118 13.07 -11.14 17.05
C CYS A 118 11.60 -11.04 17.41
N ALA A 119 11.32 -10.67 18.65
CA ALA A 119 10.02 -10.19 19.11
C ALA A 119 9.98 -8.65 19.00
N SER A 120 9.37 -7.93 19.96
CA SER A 120 9.36 -6.46 19.93
C SER A 120 10.71 -5.88 20.34
N TYR A 121 11.30 -6.33 21.45
CA TYR A 121 12.59 -5.83 21.95
C TYR A 121 13.64 -6.92 22.10
N ILE A 122 13.22 -8.17 21.99
CA ILE A 122 14.05 -9.34 22.27
C ILE A 122 14.55 -9.92 20.96
N TYR A 123 15.85 -10.16 20.88
CA TYR A 123 16.50 -10.99 19.89
C TYR A 123 16.95 -12.31 20.54
N ASN A 124 16.73 -13.42 19.84
CA ASN A 124 17.31 -14.73 20.18
C ASN A 124 17.96 -15.36 18.97
N HIS A 125 19.03 -16.09 19.22
CA HIS A 125 19.74 -16.93 18.27
C HIS A 125 19.65 -18.38 18.71
N TYR A 126 19.19 -19.24 17.82
CA TYR A 126 19.17 -20.68 18.00
C TYR A 126 20.06 -21.35 16.96
N CYS A 127 20.96 -22.22 17.39
CA CYS A 127 21.72 -23.10 16.49
C CYS A 127 21.22 -24.53 16.72
N ASP A 128 20.72 -25.19 15.68
CA ASP A 128 20.09 -26.51 15.77
C ASP A 128 18.98 -26.58 16.85
N CYS A 129 18.15 -25.53 16.90
CA CYS A 129 17.07 -25.35 17.88
C CYS A 129 17.52 -25.25 19.34
N LYS A 130 18.82 -25.05 19.60
CA LYS A 130 19.37 -24.80 20.93
C LYS A 130 19.68 -23.32 21.09
N ASP A 131 19.23 -22.73 22.17
CA ASP A 131 19.49 -21.34 22.53
C ASP A 131 21.01 -21.08 22.61
N GLN A 132 21.48 -20.03 21.95
CA GLN A 132 22.89 -19.64 21.88
C GLN A 132 23.11 -18.22 22.38
N ASP A 133 22.35 -17.26 21.83
CA ASP A 133 22.52 -15.84 22.13
C ASP A 133 21.19 -15.16 22.42
N TYR A 134 21.24 -14.19 23.33
CA TYR A 134 20.12 -13.35 23.71
C TYR A 134 20.55 -11.89 23.72
N PHE A 135 19.68 -10.99 23.22
CA PHE A 135 19.91 -9.56 23.32
C PHE A 135 18.58 -8.83 23.56
N LEU A 136 18.59 -7.89 24.52
CA LEU A 136 17.48 -6.98 24.78
C LEU A 136 17.80 -5.61 24.19
N SER A 137 17.12 -5.27 23.10
CA SER A 137 17.24 -4.00 22.40
C SER A 137 16.66 -2.85 23.22
N GLY A 138 17.32 -1.69 23.17
CA GLY A 138 16.85 -0.47 23.83
C GLY A 138 15.59 0.14 23.17
N ASP A 139 15.31 -0.21 21.91
CA ASP A 139 14.09 0.15 21.19
C ASP A 139 13.59 -1.03 20.35
N LYS A 140 12.38 -0.90 19.81
CA LYS A 140 11.68 -1.93 19.06
C LYS A 140 12.47 -2.36 17.83
N ILE A 141 12.58 -3.67 17.65
CA ILE A 141 13.16 -4.33 16.49
C ILE A 141 12.08 -4.47 15.42
N ASN A 142 12.37 -3.95 14.22
CA ASN A 142 11.47 -3.95 13.08
C ASN A 142 11.78 -5.08 12.09
N ASP A 143 13.06 -5.37 11.87
CA ASP A 143 13.53 -6.43 10.98
C ASP A 143 14.94 -6.91 11.36
N ILE A 144 15.36 -8.05 10.82
CA ILE A 144 16.68 -8.62 11.03
C ILE A 144 17.26 -9.18 9.72
N THR A 145 18.57 -9.06 9.56
CA THR A 145 19.35 -9.85 8.61
C THR A 145 20.62 -10.35 9.29
N CYS A 146 21.38 -11.22 8.64
CA CYS A 146 22.64 -11.72 9.17
C CYS A 146 23.69 -11.79 8.08
N LEU A 147 24.87 -11.25 8.36
CA LEU A 147 26.04 -11.39 7.50
C LEU A 147 26.73 -12.70 7.85
N SER A 148 26.93 -13.54 6.84
CA SER A 148 27.64 -14.80 6.97
C SER A 148 28.44 -15.01 5.69
N SER A 149 29.75 -14.91 5.81
CA SER A 149 30.74 -15.01 4.73
C SER A 149 31.88 -15.90 5.19
N GLU A 150 32.59 -16.54 4.26
CA GLU A 150 33.83 -17.26 4.58
C GLU A 150 34.90 -16.36 5.24
N LYS A 151 34.79 -15.05 5.03
CA LYS A 151 35.67 -14.05 5.64
C LYS A 151 35.34 -13.75 7.12
N LEU A 152 34.12 -14.07 7.57
CA LEU A 152 33.66 -13.78 8.92
C LEU A 152 33.86 -15.01 9.80
N SER A 153 34.42 -14.78 10.98
CA SER A 153 34.66 -15.84 11.97
C SER A 153 33.38 -16.41 12.57
N ARG A 154 32.28 -15.65 12.52
CA ARG A 154 30.97 -15.97 13.07
C ARG A 154 29.88 -15.18 12.35
N PRO A 155 28.62 -15.64 12.42
CA PRO A 155 27.48 -14.85 11.94
C PRO A 155 27.43 -13.49 12.64
N VAL A 156 27.14 -12.43 11.88
CA VAL A 156 26.98 -11.06 12.38
C VAL A 156 25.53 -10.62 12.14
N PRO A 157 24.66 -10.76 13.15
CA PRO A 157 23.28 -10.30 13.08
C PRO A 157 23.21 -8.77 13.05
N VAL A 158 22.31 -8.24 12.22
CA VAL A 158 22.05 -6.81 12.11
C VAL A 158 20.56 -6.57 12.36
N LEU A 159 20.25 -5.80 13.41
CA LEU A 159 18.88 -5.48 13.81
C LEU A 159 18.48 -4.09 13.31
N ALA A 160 17.39 -3.99 12.57
CA ALA A 160 16.76 -2.70 12.26
C ALA A 160 15.89 -2.25 13.44
N CYS A 161 16.23 -1.12 14.05
CA CYS A 161 15.54 -0.64 15.25
C CYS A 161 14.81 0.68 15.02
N GLN A 162 13.70 0.87 15.74
CA GLN A 162 12.77 1.98 15.55
C GLN A 162 13.37 3.37 15.80
N ASP A 163 14.44 3.46 16.60
CA ASP A 163 15.20 4.64 16.95
C ASP A 163 16.19 5.10 15.87
N ARG A 164 16.03 4.65 14.63
CA ARG A 164 16.87 5.04 13.47
C ARG A 164 18.30 4.51 13.56
N VAL A 165 18.45 3.32 14.13
CA VAL A 165 19.73 2.64 14.29
C VAL A 165 19.66 1.24 13.70
N LEU A 166 20.72 0.84 12.99
CA LEU A 166 21.03 -0.56 12.75
C LEU A 166 22.01 -1.03 13.83
N ARG A 167 21.60 -2.00 14.63
CA ARG A 167 22.44 -2.56 15.70
C ARG A 167 23.18 -3.77 15.17
N VAL A 168 24.50 -3.70 15.12
CA VAL A 168 25.35 -4.82 14.73
C VAL A 168 25.70 -5.62 15.97
N LEU A 169 25.29 -6.88 16.01
CA LEU A 169 25.52 -7.76 17.14
C LEU A 169 26.70 -8.69 16.90
N GLN A 170 27.30 -9.12 17.99
CA GLN A 170 28.34 -10.13 18.00
C GLN A 170 28.09 -11.10 19.17
N GLY A 171 27.40 -12.19 18.86
CA GLY A 171 26.76 -13.03 19.87
C GLY A 171 25.68 -12.25 20.64
N SER A 172 25.72 -12.32 21.96
CA SER A 172 24.78 -11.64 22.88
C SER A 172 25.13 -10.16 23.18
N LYS A 173 26.10 -9.57 22.48
CA LYS A 173 26.57 -8.20 22.74
C LYS A 173 26.39 -7.30 21.53
N LEU A 174 26.08 -6.03 21.80
CA LEU A 174 26.17 -4.97 20.80
C LEU A 174 27.65 -4.73 20.44
N ALA A 175 27.98 -4.86 19.16
CA ALA A 175 29.30 -4.50 18.66
C ALA A 175 29.39 -2.99 18.45
N TYR A 176 28.48 -2.44 17.65
CA TYR A 176 28.35 -1.01 17.38
C TYR A 176 26.99 -0.69 16.75
N ASP A 177 26.64 0.60 16.78
CA ASP A 177 25.44 1.18 16.19
C ASP A 177 25.77 1.87 14.86
N ILE A 178 24.84 1.82 13.92
CA ILE A 178 24.91 2.56 12.65
C ILE A 178 23.68 3.45 12.56
N GLU A 179 23.88 4.76 12.55
CA GLU A 179 22.80 5.72 12.36
C GLU A 179 22.30 5.69 10.92
N VAL A 180 20.98 5.76 10.76
CA VAL A 180 20.30 5.83 9.46
C VAL A 180 19.32 7.01 9.43
N PRO A 181 18.98 7.57 8.25
CA PRO A 181 18.24 8.84 8.14
C PRO A 181 16.76 8.77 8.55
N GLY A 182 16.24 7.59 8.88
CA GLY A 182 14.86 7.35 9.31
C GLY A 182 14.70 5.97 9.94
N PRO A 183 13.56 5.64 10.58
CA PRO A 183 13.38 4.36 11.23
C PRO A 183 13.45 3.20 10.21
N PRO A 184 14.47 2.33 10.25
CA PRO A 184 14.60 1.20 9.34
C PRO A 184 13.46 0.21 9.58
N SER A 185 12.79 -0.19 8.51
CA SER A 185 11.60 -1.06 8.51
C SER A 185 11.83 -2.39 7.81
N VAL A 186 12.91 -2.51 7.04
CA VAL A 186 13.28 -3.71 6.31
C VAL A 186 14.78 -3.73 6.04
N LEU A 187 15.39 -4.92 6.13
CA LEU A 187 16.79 -5.18 5.80
C LEU A 187 16.91 -6.34 4.81
N GLU A 188 17.86 -6.30 3.88
CA GLU A 188 18.18 -7.44 3.01
C GLU A 188 19.64 -7.40 2.58
N LEU A 189 20.28 -8.55 2.38
CA LEU A 189 21.62 -8.62 1.80
C LEU A 189 21.57 -8.20 0.32
N TYR A 190 22.41 -7.25 -0.09
CA TYR A 190 22.43 -6.76 -1.47
C TYR A 190 23.04 -7.77 -2.44
N ASN A 191 24.19 -8.36 -2.06
CA ASN A 191 24.85 -9.39 -2.84
C ASN A 191 25.16 -10.61 -1.95
N LYS A 192 24.48 -11.73 -2.21
CA LYS A 192 24.68 -12.98 -1.45
C LYS A 192 26.09 -13.55 -1.57
N GLU A 193 26.87 -13.13 -2.58
CA GLU A 193 28.26 -13.56 -2.76
C GLU A 193 29.27 -12.69 -2.00
N GLY A 194 28.98 -11.40 -1.80
CA GLY A 194 29.83 -10.46 -1.03
C GLY A 194 29.60 -10.59 0.48
N ALA A 195 28.33 -10.76 0.87
CA ALA A 195 27.86 -11.04 2.23
C ALA A 195 28.28 -10.03 3.33
N ASP A 196 28.72 -8.83 2.95
CA ASP A 196 29.08 -7.70 3.82
C ASP A 196 28.21 -6.44 3.56
N GLU A 197 27.33 -6.48 2.56
CA GLU A 197 26.48 -5.34 2.19
C GLU A 197 25.02 -5.57 2.55
N VAL A 198 24.46 -4.65 3.33
CA VAL A 198 23.06 -4.61 3.74
C VAL A 198 22.35 -3.45 3.07
N ILE A 199 21.28 -3.75 2.35
CA ILE A 199 20.30 -2.77 1.91
C ILE A 199 19.26 -2.58 3.01
N TYR A 200 18.85 -1.35 3.25
CA TYR A 200 17.79 -1.02 4.19
C TYR A 200 16.76 -0.10 3.57
N GLY A 201 15.51 -0.20 4.04
CA GLY A 201 14.43 0.71 3.69
C GLY A 201 13.79 1.29 4.95
N THR A 202 13.55 2.60 4.99
CA THR A 202 13.00 3.30 6.15
C THR A 202 11.49 3.51 6.04
N THR A 203 10.82 3.78 7.16
CA THR A 203 9.37 4.03 7.20
C THR A 203 8.95 5.32 6.50
N ASP A 204 9.87 6.29 6.33
CA ASP A 204 9.67 7.51 5.55
C ASP A 204 10.06 7.33 4.05
N GLY A 205 10.40 6.10 3.64
CA GLY A 205 10.58 5.71 2.25
C GLY A 205 11.95 5.97 1.66
N LYS A 206 12.97 6.25 2.48
CA LYS A 206 14.36 6.28 2.04
C LYS A 206 14.91 4.87 1.89
N ILE A 207 15.88 4.69 1.01
CA ILE A 207 16.57 3.42 0.79
C ILE A 207 18.06 3.68 0.86
N GLY A 208 18.82 2.85 1.57
CA GLY A 208 20.27 2.97 1.59
C GLY A 208 20.97 1.63 1.50
N LEU A 209 22.25 1.69 1.15
CA LEU A 209 23.15 0.55 1.13
C LEU A 209 24.32 0.84 2.06
N ILE A 210 24.59 -0.08 2.97
CA ILE A 210 25.68 0.00 3.95
C ILE A 210 26.55 -1.23 3.82
N GLN A 211 27.87 -1.02 3.78
CA GLN A 211 28.86 -2.07 3.97
C GLN A 211 29.15 -2.20 5.45
N ILE A 212 29.12 -3.42 5.98
CA ILE A 212 29.27 -3.73 7.39
C ILE A 212 30.39 -4.77 7.52
N ASP A 213 31.43 -4.41 8.26
CA ASP A 213 32.55 -5.28 8.61
C ASP A 213 32.50 -5.66 10.11
N GLU A 214 33.44 -6.48 10.58
CA GLU A 214 33.47 -6.92 11.99
C GLU A 214 33.60 -5.77 13.01
N SER A 215 34.12 -4.61 12.60
CA SER A 215 34.44 -3.49 13.51
C SER A 215 33.92 -2.11 13.07
N SER A 216 33.44 -1.98 11.84
CA SER A 216 33.00 -0.69 11.29
C SER A 216 31.97 -0.89 10.19
N ALA A 217 31.22 0.17 9.91
CA ALA A 217 30.33 0.23 8.75
C ALA A 217 30.57 1.51 7.94
N ALA A 218 30.28 1.43 6.65
CA ALA A 218 30.37 2.55 5.72
C ALA A 218 29.13 2.60 4.84
N THR A 219 28.43 3.73 4.86
CA THR A 219 27.33 4.01 3.93
C THR A 219 27.88 4.15 2.52
N LYS A 220 27.38 3.34 1.57
CA LYS A 220 27.78 3.41 0.16
C LYS A 220 26.97 4.45 -0.59
N TRP A 221 25.65 4.42 -0.42
CA TRP A 221 24.73 5.39 -1.01
C TRP A 221 23.40 5.38 -0.28
N GLU A 222 22.68 6.48 -0.42
CA GLU A 222 21.31 6.65 0.04
C GLU A 222 20.48 7.29 -1.07
N ILE A 223 19.22 6.87 -1.15
CA ILE A 223 18.22 7.39 -2.07
C ILE A 223 17.12 7.99 -1.20
N ASP A 224 16.96 9.31 -1.32
CA ASP A 224 15.90 10.03 -0.66
C ASP A 224 14.53 9.75 -1.29
N ASN A 225 13.49 9.93 -0.47
CA ASN A 225 12.11 9.86 -0.92
C ASN A 225 11.62 11.21 -1.45
N ASP A 226 12.34 11.82 -2.40
CA ASP A 226 12.03 13.15 -2.93
C ASP A 226 10.60 13.24 -3.50
N LYS A 227 10.09 12.11 -4.00
CA LYS A 227 8.74 11.99 -4.56
C LYS A 227 7.67 11.60 -3.54
N ARG A 228 8.04 11.39 -2.26
CA ARG A 228 7.16 10.96 -1.15
C ARG A 228 6.32 9.71 -1.45
N LYS A 229 6.81 8.83 -2.33
CA LYS A 229 6.12 7.58 -2.66
C LYS A 229 6.28 6.62 -1.48
N GLY A 230 5.16 6.29 -0.83
CA GLY A 230 5.13 5.54 0.44
C GLY A 230 4.24 6.16 1.52
N GLY A 231 3.88 7.45 1.37
CA GLY A 231 2.89 8.16 2.21
C GLY A 231 1.63 8.60 1.45
N GLU A 232 1.40 8.06 0.26
CA GLU A 232 0.31 8.45 -0.64
C GLU A 232 -0.76 7.35 -0.70
N GLY A 233 -2.02 7.72 -0.43
CA GLY A 233 -3.17 6.83 -0.54
C GLY A 233 -4.14 7.33 -1.62
N HIS A 234 -4.41 6.51 -2.63
CA HIS A 234 -5.41 6.83 -3.66
C HIS A 234 -6.73 6.10 -3.39
N PHE A 235 -7.74 6.87 -2.99
CA PHE A 235 -9.09 6.37 -2.77
C PHE A 235 -9.99 6.81 -3.93
N LYS A 236 -10.60 5.85 -4.62
CA LYS A 236 -11.55 6.11 -5.71
C LYS A 236 -12.93 5.62 -5.31
N SER A 237 -13.94 6.45 -5.50
CA SER A 237 -15.34 6.09 -5.32
C SER A 237 -16.17 6.90 -6.31
N ASP A 238 -17.21 6.25 -6.85
CA ASP A 238 -18.29 6.83 -7.63
C ASP A 238 -19.33 7.59 -6.76
N ASN A 239 -19.26 7.38 -5.45
CA ASN A 239 -20.05 8.06 -4.43
C ASN A 239 -19.21 9.10 -3.70
N ILE A 240 -19.49 10.36 -3.99
CA ILE A 240 -18.83 11.54 -3.40
C ILE A 240 -19.01 11.63 -1.88
N SER A 241 -20.11 11.11 -1.32
CA SER A 241 -20.29 11.05 0.14
C SER A 241 -19.30 10.10 0.79
N THR A 242 -18.92 9.00 0.11
CA THR A 242 -17.86 8.09 0.58
C THR A 242 -16.52 8.81 0.66
N ILE A 243 -16.17 9.63 -0.34
CA ILE A 243 -14.92 10.39 -0.35
C ILE A 243 -14.89 11.46 0.74
N SER A 244 -16.01 12.16 0.95
CA SER A 244 -16.15 13.17 2.01
C SER A 244 -16.01 12.54 3.42
N ILE A 245 -16.72 11.44 3.69
CA ILE A 245 -16.63 10.71 4.97
C ILE A 245 -15.19 10.21 5.19
N LEU A 246 -14.59 9.62 4.16
CA LEU A 246 -13.23 9.08 4.22
C LEU A 246 -12.21 10.18 4.53
N SER A 247 -12.36 11.35 3.90
CA SER A 247 -11.55 12.54 4.16
C SER A 247 -11.65 12.99 5.62
N ASP A 248 -12.87 13.16 6.16
CA ASP A 248 -13.09 13.58 7.55
C ASP A 248 -12.48 12.59 8.56
N VAL A 249 -12.71 11.29 8.35
CA VAL A 249 -12.16 10.23 9.22
C VAL A 249 -10.63 10.23 9.20
N LEU A 250 -10.01 10.24 8.01
CA LEU A 250 -8.55 10.27 7.88
C LEU A 250 -7.95 11.50 8.56
N SER A 251 -8.63 12.64 8.46
CA SER A 251 -8.20 13.91 9.01
C SER A 251 -8.28 13.95 10.54
N LYS A 252 -9.36 13.41 11.11
CA LYS A 252 -9.50 13.23 12.55
C LYS A 252 -8.41 12.32 13.11
N GLU A 253 -8.14 11.19 12.46
CA GLU A 253 -7.10 10.25 12.89
C GLU A 253 -5.68 10.83 12.73
N ALA A 254 -5.41 11.55 11.64
CA ALA A 254 -4.15 12.25 11.44
C ALA A 254 -3.91 13.29 12.54
N THR A 255 -4.94 14.07 12.90
CA THR A 255 -4.88 15.06 13.98
C THR A 255 -4.58 14.41 15.33
N LYS A 256 -5.29 13.32 15.68
CA LYS A 256 -5.03 12.57 16.92
C LYS A 256 -3.59 12.09 17.03
N LYS A 257 -3.02 11.66 15.91
CA LYS A 257 -1.65 11.15 15.82
C LYS A 257 -0.59 12.21 15.52
N LYS A 258 -0.99 13.50 15.43
CA LYS A 258 -0.12 14.63 15.06
C LYS A 258 0.61 14.42 13.72
N ILE A 259 -0.03 13.76 12.77
CA ILE A 259 0.48 13.53 11.42
C ILE A 259 -0.01 14.67 10.52
N ASN A 260 0.91 15.33 9.82
CA ASN A 260 0.56 16.34 8.83
C ASN A 260 0.13 15.65 7.52
N LEU A 261 -1.15 15.77 7.17
CA LEU A 261 -1.78 15.10 6.05
C LEU A 261 -2.14 16.13 4.96
N ASN A 262 -1.80 15.82 3.71
CA ASN A 262 -2.23 16.59 2.55
C ASN A 262 -3.20 15.74 1.71
N ILE A 263 -4.45 16.20 1.58
CA ILE A 263 -5.48 15.52 0.78
C ILE A 263 -5.76 16.35 -0.47
N SER A 264 -5.62 15.71 -1.64
CA SER A 264 -5.99 16.27 -2.94
C SER A 264 -7.14 15.49 -3.55
N TYR A 265 -8.12 16.18 -4.13
CA TYR A 265 -9.30 15.56 -4.74
C TYR A 265 -9.29 15.73 -6.26
N GLY A 266 -9.68 14.69 -7.00
CA GLY A 266 -10.03 14.77 -8.42
C GLY A 266 -11.54 14.94 -8.58
N LEU A 267 -11.99 16.00 -9.26
CA LEU A 267 -13.40 16.38 -9.41
C LEU A 267 -14.15 15.46 -10.39
N MET A 268 -14.55 14.26 -9.94
CA MET A 268 -15.59 13.47 -10.63
C MET A 268 -17.01 14.07 -10.46
N ILE A 269 -17.11 15.24 -9.84
CA ILE A 269 -18.36 15.98 -9.59
C ILE A 269 -18.83 16.71 -10.87
N HIS A 270 -17.90 17.15 -11.72
CA HIS A 270 -18.22 17.95 -12.91
C HIS A 270 -19.24 17.26 -13.85
N PRO A 271 -19.07 15.99 -14.25
CA PRO A 271 -20.05 15.34 -15.14
C PRO A 271 -21.46 15.24 -14.54
N LYS A 272 -21.55 15.05 -13.22
CA LYS A 272 -22.85 14.95 -12.52
C LYS A 272 -23.50 16.32 -12.34
N LEU A 273 -22.73 17.37 -12.13
CA LEU A 273 -23.26 18.73 -12.05
C LEU A 273 -23.68 19.23 -13.44
N GLU A 274 -22.85 19.00 -14.46
CA GLU A 274 -23.16 19.32 -15.84
C GLU A 274 -24.42 18.60 -16.33
N SER A 275 -24.58 17.30 -16.02
CA SER A 275 -25.78 16.57 -16.40
C SER A 275 -27.05 17.15 -15.78
N GLN A 276 -27.01 17.57 -14.51
CA GLN A 276 -28.14 18.19 -13.84
C GLN A 276 -28.46 19.58 -14.42
N LEU A 277 -27.45 20.37 -14.78
CA LEU A 277 -27.66 21.68 -15.43
C LEU A 277 -28.22 21.53 -16.85
N LEU A 278 -27.75 20.53 -17.59
CA LEU A 278 -28.25 20.21 -18.93
C LEU A 278 -29.71 19.75 -18.89
N LEU A 279 -30.09 18.96 -17.88
CA LEU A 279 -31.48 18.55 -17.66
C LEU A 279 -32.42 19.75 -17.52
N ALA A 280 -32.02 20.79 -16.76
CA ALA A 280 -32.82 22.01 -16.64
C ALA A 280 -33.03 22.72 -17.98
N ARG A 281 -31.96 22.83 -18.78
CA ARG A 281 -32.02 23.44 -20.12
C ARG A 281 -32.92 22.65 -21.06
N LYS A 282 -32.82 21.32 -21.07
CA LYS A 282 -33.69 20.46 -21.89
C LYS A 282 -35.16 20.66 -21.52
N VAL A 283 -35.48 20.67 -20.23
CA VAL A 283 -36.86 20.84 -19.73
C VAL A 283 -37.45 22.19 -20.10
N GLN A 284 -36.66 23.27 -20.05
CA GLN A 284 -37.10 24.61 -20.48
C GLN A 284 -37.51 24.65 -21.96
N LEU A 285 -36.97 23.77 -22.80
CA LEU A 285 -37.28 23.70 -24.23
C LEU A 285 -38.50 22.83 -24.55
N ILE A 286 -38.92 21.94 -23.65
CA ILE A 286 -39.97 20.94 -23.92
C ILE A 286 -41.28 21.60 -24.34
N ASP A 287 -41.74 22.62 -23.61
CA ASP A 287 -43.03 23.25 -23.89
C ASP A 287 -43.04 23.96 -25.25
N ALA A 288 -41.98 24.70 -25.56
CA ALA A 288 -41.82 25.37 -26.86
C ALA A 288 -41.72 24.37 -28.02
N LEU A 289 -41.00 23.27 -27.83
CA LEU A 289 -40.87 22.22 -28.86
C LEU A 289 -42.20 21.48 -29.09
N LYS A 290 -42.98 21.23 -28.02
CA LYS A 290 -44.31 20.62 -28.11
C LYS A 290 -45.30 21.53 -28.83
N GLU A 291 -45.26 22.83 -28.56
CA GLU A 291 -46.08 23.82 -29.26
C GLU A 291 -45.78 23.82 -30.76
N LEU A 292 -44.51 23.86 -31.14
CA LEU A 292 -44.08 23.78 -32.54
C LEU A 292 -44.51 22.47 -33.22
N GLN A 293 -44.39 21.32 -32.54
CA GLN A 293 -44.83 20.02 -33.07
C GLN A 293 -46.35 19.98 -33.32
N VAL A 294 -47.14 20.58 -32.43
CA VAL A 294 -48.60 20.65 -32.58
C VAL A 294 -48.99 21.53 -33.76
N HIS A 295 -48.31 22.65 -33.99
CA HIS A 295 -48.58 23.56 -35.11
C HIS A 295 -48.24 22.94 -36.48
N GLU A 296 -47.11 22.26 -36.59
CA GLU A 296 -46.62 21.70 -37.86
C GLU A 296 -47.11 20.26 -38.13
N GLY A 297 -47.72 19.60 -37.13
CA GLY A 297 -48.28 18.25 -37.23
C GLY A 297 -47.27 17.10 -37.29
N ASN A 298 -45.97 17.39 -37.29
CA ASN A 298 -44.87 16.44 -37.16
C ASN A 298 -43.64 17.12 -36.51
N ALA A 299 -42.54 16.39 -36.31
CA ALA A 299 -41.29 16.92 -35.75
C ALA A 299 -40.11 16.83 -36.74
N ASP A 300 -40.34 16.52 -38.01
CA ASP A 300 -39.27 16.19 -38.97
C ASP A 300 -38.44 17.41 -39.38
N PHE A 301 -39.01 18.61 -39.24
CA PHE A 301 -38.32 19.88 -39.46
C PHE A 301 -37.32 20.23 -38.34
N LEU A 302 -37.42 19.58 -37.18
CA LEU A 302 -36.51 19.81 -36.06
C LEU A 302 -35.20 19.02 -36.24
N ILE A 303 -34.11 19.63 -35.78
CA ILE A 303 -32.82 18.94 -35.72
C ILE A 303 -32.90 17.70 -34.80
N PRO A 304 -32.09 16.66 -35.04
CA PRO A 304 -32.16 15.41 -34.28
C PRO A 304 -32.09 15.57 -32.75
N GLU A 305 -31.33 16.56 -32.27
CA GLU A 305 -31.18 16.85 -30.83
C GLU A 305 -32.51 17.29 -30.18
N TYR A 306 -33.29 18.13 -30.85
CA TYR A 306 -34.61 18.57 -30.34
C TYR A 306 -35.68 17.48 -30.48
N ARG A 307 -35.56 16.61 -31.49
CA ARG A 307 -36.41 15.42 -31.59
C ARG A 307 -36.19 14.46 -30.43
N SER A 308 -34.94 14.18 -30.06
CA SER A 308 -34.61 13.37 -28.87
C SER A 308 -35.17 13.98 -27.59
N ILE A 309 -35.13 15.31 -27.42
CA ILE A 309 -35.77 15.98 -26.26
C ILE A 309 -37.29 15.76 -26.23
N LEU A 310 -37.97 15.79 -27.38
CA LEU A 310 -39.40 15.53 -27.48
C LEU A 310 -39.74 14.07 -27.14
N ASP A 311 -38.99 13.14 -27.72
CA ASP A 311 -39.15 11.70 -27.52
C ASP A 311 -38.94 11.29 -26.04
N GLU A 312 -37.95 11.91 -25.38
CA GLU A 312 -37.59 11.66 -23.97
C GLU A 312 -38.34 12.56 -22.97
N SER A 313 -39.29 13.39 -23.42
CA SER A 313 -39.84 14.49 -22.62
C SER A 313 -40.53 14.04 -21.31
N ALA A 314 -41.16 12.87 -21.29
CA ALA A 314 -41.79 12.32 -20.09
C ALA A 314 -40.76 11.98 -19.00
N ASP A 315 -39.66 11.33 -19.40
CA ASP A 315 -38.58 10.91 -18.50
C ASP A 315 -37.81 12.12 -17.98
N LEU A 316 -37.51 13.08 -18.86
CA LEU A 316 -36.86 14.35 -18.48
C LEU A 316 -37.68 15.13 -17.45
N LEU A 317 -39.00 15.19 -17.61
CA LEU A 317 -39.89 15.85 -16.64
C LEU A 317 -39.97 15.10 -15.30
N GLU A 318 -39.89 13.77 -15.30
CA GLU A 318 -39.84 13.00 -14.05
C GLU A 318 -38.51 13.19 -13.31
N GLU A 319 -37.40 13.15 -14.04
CA GLU A 319 -36.07 13.36 -13.47
C GLU A 319 -35.92 14.78 -12.92
N TYR A 320 -36.46 15.79 -13.62
CA TYR A 320 -36.42 17.19 -13.20
C TYR A 320 -37.14 17.44 -11.87
N LYS A 321 -38.15 16.65 -11.51
CA LYS A 321 -38.78 16.73 -10.17
C LYS A 321 -37.80 16.41 -9.04
N LYS A 322 -36.79 15.56 -9.32
CA LYS A 322 -35.77 15.13 -8.35
C LYS A 322 -34.54 16.05 -8.38
N GLN A 323 -34.35 16.83 -9.45
CA GLN A 323 -33.19 17.68 -9.68
C GLN A 323 -32.89 18.67 -8.53
N PRO A 324 -33.86 19.40 -7.92
CA PRO A 324 -33.54 20.35 -6.85
C PRO A 324 -32.81 19.72 -5.68
N ALA A 325 -33.24 18.52 -5.25
CA ALA A 325 -32.60 17.77 -4.17
C ALA A 325 -31.20 17.28 -4.57
N HIS A 326 -31.00 16.92 -5.84
CA HIS A 326 -29.68 16.53 -6.36
C HIS A 326 -28.72 17.72 -6.42
N LEU A 327 -29.17 18.88 -6.90
CA LEU A 327 -28.37 20.11 -6.94
C LEU A 327 -28.01 20.61 -5.55
N GLU A 328 -28.96 20.66 -4.61
CA GLU A 328 -28.71 21.05 -3.23
C GLU A 328 -27.62 20.16 -2.59
N ARG A 329 -27.72 18.85 -2.79
CA ARG A 329 -26.72 17.90 -2.30
C ARG A 329 -25.36 18.10 -2.97
N LEU A 330 -25.31 18.30 -4.30
CA LEU A 330 -24.07 18.57 -5.03
C LEU A 330 -23.40 19.86 -4.55
N TYR A 331 -24.17 20.94 -4.34
CA TYR A 331 -23.65 22.22 -3.84
C TYR A 331 -23.14 22.09 -2.41
N GLY A 332 -23.87 21.40 -1.54
CA GLY A 332 -23.40 21.10 -0.18
C GLY A 332 -22.06 20.36 -0.20
N MET A 333 -21.93 19.32 -1.03
CA MET A 333 -20.68 18.55 -1.13
C MET A 333 -19.51 19.35 -1.68
N ILE A 334 -19.72 20.21 -2.69
CA ILE A 334 -18.66 21.10 -3.21
C ILE A 334 -18.27 22.14 -2.16
N THR A 335 -19.25 22.65 -1.40
CA THR A 335 -19.01 23.63 -0.32
C THR A 335 -18.20 23.02 0.83
N ASP A 336 -18.57 21.83 1.30
CA ASP A 336 -17.84 21.11 2.35
C ASP A 336 -16.41 20.81 1.89
N LEU A 337 -16.25 20.34 0.64
CA LEU A 337 -14.95 20.07 0.04
C LEU A 337 -14.04 21.31 0.01
N PHE A 338 -14.60 22.47 -0.34
CA PHE A 338 -13.88 23.73 -0.34
C PHE A 338 -13.43 24.13 1.07
N ILE A 339 -14.33 24.06 2.06
CA ILE A 339 -14.02 24.40 3.45
C ILE A 339 -12.92 23.49 4.00
N ASP A 340 -13.03 22.19 3.78
CA ASP A 340 -12.08 21.20 4.30
C ASP A 340 -10.68 21.41 3.70
N LYS A 341 -10.58 21.61 2.37
CA LYS A 341 -9.31 21.89 1.68
C LYS A 341 -8.51 23.01 2.35
N PHE A 342 -9.18 24.10 2.71
CA PHE A 342 -8.53 25.28 3.31
C PHE A 342 -8.31 25.14 4.81
N LYS A 343 -9.19 24.43 5.51
CA LYS A 343 -9.00 24.07 6.91
C LYS A 343 -7.70 23.28 7.12
N PHE A 344 -7.32 22.40 6.21
CA PHE A 344 -6.01 21.70 6.25
C PHE A 344 -4.82 22.62 6.07
N LYS A 345 -4.97 23.71 5.31
CA LYS A 345 -3.95 24.75 5.20
C LYS A 345 -3.93 25.71 6.40
N GLY A 346 -4.75 25.47 7.42
CA GLY A 346 -4.90 26.34 8.58
C GLY A 346 -5.67 27.64 8.26
N GLN A 347 -6.41 27.68 7.15
CA GLN A 347 -7.13 28.85 6.69
C GLN A 347 -8.64 28.69 6.87
N ASN A 348 -9.31 29.74 7.33
CA ASN A 348 -10.77 29.77 7.45
C ASN A 348 -11.36 30.52 6.26
N VAL A 349 -12.11 29.80 5.41
CA VAL A 349 -12.69 30.32 4.17
C VAL A 349 -14.22 30.39 4.20
N LYS A 350 -14.84 30.34 5.38
CA LYS A 350 -16.32 30.42 5.50
C LYS A 350 -16.90 31.69 4.88
N SER A 351 -16.17 32.80 4.91
CA SER A 351 -16.58 34.05 4.27
C SER A 351 -16.63 33.98 2.73
N LYS A 352 -15.91 33.03 2.11
CA LYS A 352 -15.86 32.83 0.65
C LYS A 352 -16.96 31.89 0.13
N VAL A 353 -17.75 31.27 1.02
CA VAL A 353 -18.81 30.31 0.65
C VAL A 353 -19.89 30.96 -0.21
N SER A 354 -20.28 32.20 0.08
CA SER A 354 -21.27 32.92 -0.73
C SER A 354 -20.81 33.09 -2.18
N SER A 355 -19.54 33.45 -2.39
CA SER A 355 -18.95 33.58 -3.74
C SER A 355 -18.84 32.23 -4.46
N LEU A 356 -18.56 31.15 -3.73
CA LEU A 356 -18.59 29.80 -4.30
C LEU A 356 -20.00 29.44 -4.81
N LEU A 357 -21.04 29.74 -4.03
CA LEU A 357 -22.43 29.48 -4.43
C LEU A 357 -22.83 30.30 -5.67
N GLU A 358 -22.34 31.52 -5.83
CA GLU A 358 -22.54 32.32 -7.05
C GLU A 358 -21.89 31.67 -8.28
N ILE A 359 -20.66 31.14 -8.14
CA ILE A 359 -19.98 30.41 -9.21
C ILE A 359 -20.74 29.13 -9.55
N LEU A 360 -21.27 28.42 -8.56
CA LEU A 360 -22.06 27.20 -8.79
C LEU A 360 -23.40 27.50 -9.49
N ASN A 361 -24.06 28.60 -9.13
CA ASN A 361 -25.29 29.04 -9.81
C ASN A 361 -25.05 29.46 -11.26
N ASN A 362 -23.90 30.08 -11.56
CA ASN A 362 -23.47 30.48 -12.90
C ASN A 362 -22.42 29.54 -13.47
N TYR A 363 -22.62 28.23 -13.24
CA TYR A 363 -21.59 27.20 -13.39
C TYR A 363 -20.67 27.36 -14.60
N ASP A 364 -19.39 27.61 -14.30
CA ASP A 364 -18.27 27.50 -15.23
C ASP A 364 -17.16 26.67 -14.58
N LEU A 365 -16.70 25.62 -15.27
CA LEU A 365 -15.72 24.68 -14.72
C LEU A 365 -14.38 25.37 -14.42
N ASN A 366 -13.90 26.22 -15.34
CA ASN A 366 -12.61 26.87 -15.17
C ASN A 366 -12.65 27.84 -14.00
N SER A 367 -13.70 28.68 -13.92
CA SER A 367 -13.94 29.58 -12.80
C SER A 367 -14.01 28.84 -11.46
N LEU A 368 -14.64 27.66 -11.42
CA LEU A 368 -14.69 26.83 -10.21
C LEU A 368 -13.30 26.29 -9.85
N LEU A 369 -12.52 25.81 -10.82
CA LEU A 369 -11.16 25.31 -10.59
C LEU A 369 -10.22 26.42 -10.12
N ASP A 370 -10.30 27.59 -10.75
CA ASP A 370 -9.52 28.77 -10.42
C ASP A 370 -9.84 29.22 -8.99
N PHE A 371 -11.13 29.30 -8.63
CA PHE A 371 -11.58 29.62 -7.27
C PHE A 371 -11.08 28.62 -6.22
N PHE A 372 -11.01 27.33 -6.58
CA PHE A 372 -10.39 26.33 -5.70
C PHE A 372 -8.88 26.51 -5.58
N SER A 373 -8.20 27.07 -6.58
CA SER A 373 -6.73 27.20 -6.60
C SER A 373 -6.22 28.49 -5.96
N GLU A 374 -6.94 29.61 -6.12
CA GLU A 374 -6.52 30.95 -5.71
C GLU A 374 -6.93 31.34 -4.28
N ALA A 375 -7.78 30.55 -3.62
CA ALA A 375 -8.35 30.92 -2.32
C ALA A 375 -7.39 30.79 -1.13
#